data_AF-A0A8J4CQF2-F1
#
_entry.id   AF-A0A8J4CQF2-F1
#
_cell.length_a   1.000
_cell.length_b   1.000
_cell.length_c   1.000
_cell.angle_alpha   90.00
_cell.angle_beta   90.00
_cell.angle_gamma   90.00
#
_symmetry.space_group_name_H-M   'P 1'
#
loop_
_entity.id
_entity.type
_entity.pdbx_description
1 polymer ?
#
loop_
_entity_poly.entity_id
_entity_poly.type
_entity_poly.pdbx_seq_one_letter_code
_entity_poly.pdbx_strand_id
1 'polypeptide(L)'
;MYRALLLENTRFHEGDVASSPDFARDLAALCDVFVNDAFGVVHRDQGSVTGITSFVPSCYPGPLIRQELTELADRLYDPIRPLGVALGGAKVADKIGVIAALVELADVVAVGGRMAFTLLAAKGVSVGSTQIEEGWLEPCRRMMSRAAELGTRLLLPSDVLWSSSLSRPEQLDTTGVTPLTLDCCTPDRPCIPAGGKVVGWLIHGFQSLMGPGLTSTRQSHLLALPCVQPLILE
;
A
#
# COMPACT_ATOMS: atom_id res chain seq x y z
N MET A 1 20.67 -16.05 34.57
CA MET A 1 20.28 -16.82 33.37
C MET A 1 18.82 -16.54 33.12
N TYR A 2 18.46 -16.01 31.95
CA TYR A 2 17.05 -15.78 31.59
C TYR A 2 16.44 -17.07 31.02
N ARG A 3 15.11 -17.18 31.10
CA ARG A 3 14.32 -18.26 30.48
C ARG A 3 13.26 -17.61 29.61
N ALA A 4 12.97 -18.21 28.46
CA ALA A 4 11.86 -17.84 27.60
C ALA A 4 10.83 -18.98 27.60
N LEU A 5 9.56 -18.62 27.46
CA LEU A 5 8.46 -19.54 27.20
C LEU A 5 7.71 -19.02 25.97
N LEU A 6 7.39 -19.91 25.04
CA LEU A 6 6.44 -19.65 23.97
C LEU A 6 5.10 -20.22 24.41
N LEU A 7 4.06 -19.37 24.43
CA LEU A 7 2.68 -19.82 24.64
C LEU A 7 2.14 -20.42 23.33
N GLU A 8 1.10 -21.24 23.46
CA GLU A 8 0.36 -21.76 22.31
C GLU A 8 -0.40 -20.63 21.58
N ASN A 9 -0.74 -20.86 20.31
CA ASN A 9 -1.43 -19.91 19.44
C ASN A 9 -2.72 -19.34 20.08
N THR A 10 -2.70 -18.03 20.39
CA THR A 10 -3.78 -17.31 21.07
C THR A 10 -5.13 -17.45 20.36
N ARG A 11 -5.13 -17.62 19.04
CA ARG A 11 -6.34 -17.73 18.21
C ARG A 11 -7.11 -19.05 18.39
N PHE A 12 -6.60 -20.00 19.16
CA PHE A 12 -7.41 -21.13 19.64
C PHE A 12 -8.37 -20.74 20.77
N HIS A 13 -8.19 -19.57 21.40
CA HIS A 13 -9.12 -19.01 22.37
C HIS A 13 -10.10 -18.06 21.67
N GLU A 14 -11.40 -18.37 21.72
CA GLU A 14 -12.45 -17.50 21.16
C GLU A 14 -12.41 -16.08 21.77
N GLY A 15 -11.99 -15.97 23.03
CA GLY A 15 -11.76 -14.70 23.73
C GLY A 15 -10.66 -13.81 23.14
N ASP A 16 -9.69 -14.38 22.41
CA ASP A 16 -8.69 -13.58 21.67
C ASP A 16 -9.31 -12.93 20.42
N VAL A 17 -10.14 -13.67 19.70
CA VAL A 17 -10.81 -13.21 18.46
C VAL A 17 -11.95 -12.24 18.77
N ALA A 18 -12.63 -12.41 19.90
CA ALA A 18 -13.72 -11.55 20.36
C ALA A 18 -13.28 -10.34 21.22
N SER A 19 -11.97 -10.15 21.43
CA SER A 19 -11.39 -9.16 22.36
C SER A 19 -12.04 -9.19 23.76
N SER A 20 -12.24 -10.40 24.30
CA SER A 20 -12.93 -10.62 25.57
C SER A 20 -12.17 -10.00 26.75
N PRO A 21 -12.80 -9.15 27.57
CA PRO A 21 -12.19 -8.57 28.76
C PRO A 21 -11.65 -9.60 29.76
N ASP A 22 -12.29 -10.77 29.87
CA ASP A 22 -11.87 -11.79 30.84
C ASP A 22 -10.61 -12.52 30.36
N PHE A 23 -10.56 -12.93 29.09
CA PHE A 23 -9.34 -13.49 28.49
C PHE A 23 -8.17 -12.49 28.53
N ALA A 24 -8.45 -11.20 28.29
CA ALA A 24 -7.46 -10.13 28.37
C ALA A 24 -6.92 -9.91 29.80
N ARG A 25 -7.75 -10.12 30.84
CA ARG A 25 -7.32 -10.10 32.26
C ARG A 25 -6.50 -11.33 32.63
N ASP A 26 -6.95 -12.52 32.22
CA ASP A 26 -6.23 -13.76 32.49
C ASP A 26 -4.83 -13.73 31.87
N LEU A 27 -4.71 -13.21 30.65
CA LEU A 27 -3.42 -13.02 29.97
C LEU A 27 -2.57 -11.91 30.62
N ALA A 28 -3.19 -10.80 31.04
CA ALA A 28 -2.49 -9.74 31.77
C ALA A 28 -1.93 -10.22 33.12
N ALA A 29 -2.66 -11.07 33.84
CA ALA A 29 -2.25 -11.62 35.14
C ALA A 29 -0.99 -12.51 35.09
N LEU A 30 -0.52 -12.87 33.88
CA LEU A 30 0.72 -13.61 33.67
C LEU A 30 1.97 -12.72 33.56
N CYS A 31 1.85 -11.38 33.54
CA CYS A 31 2.99 -10.48 33.34
C CYS A 31 2.86 -9.11 34.04
N ASP A 32 3.96 -8.63 34.63
CA ASP A 32 4.05 -7.26 35.17
C ASP A 32 4.15 -6.20 34.06
N VAL A 33 4.68 -6.60 32.89
CA VAL A 33 4.95 -5.74 31.74
C VAL A 33 4.60 -6.46 30.44
N PHE A 34 3.78 -5.83 29.61
CA PHE A 34 3.51 -6.25 28.24
C PHE A 34 4.34 -5.43 27.25
N VAL A 35 4.90 -6.11 26.24
CA VAL A 35 5.57 -5.48 25.10
C VAL A 35 4.88 -5.97 23.84
N ASN A 36 4.11 -5.10 23.19
CA ASN A 36 3.59 -5.40 21.87
C ASN A 36 4.69 -5.09 20.84
N ASP A 37 5.08 -6.08 20.04
CA ASP A 37 6.06 -5.92 18.96
C ASP A 37 5.52 -6.39 17.59
N ALA A 38 4.20 -6.61 17.49
CA ALA A 38 3.55 -7.26 16.36
C ALA A 38 2.79 -6.25 15.48
N PHE A 39 3.50 -5.33 14.82
CA PHE A 39 2.91 -4.26 13.99
C PHE A 39 1.86 -4.77 13.00
N GLY A 40 2.08 -5.94 12.39
CA GLY A 40 1.16 -6.58 11.45
C GLY A 40 -0.24 -6.93 11.99
N VAL A 41 -0.51 -6.83 13.31
CA VAL A 41 -1.84 -7.06 13.90
C VAL A 41 -2.41 -5.87 14.69
N VAL A 42 -1.69 -4.78 14.92
CA VAL A 42 -2.16 -3.65 15.79
C VAL A 42 -3.42 -2.94 15.26
N HIS A 43 -3.75 -3.13 13.99
CA HIS A 43 -4.98 -2.63 13.37
C HIS A 43 -6.23 -3.47 13.70
N ARG A 44 -6.12 -4.48 14.56
CA ARG A 44 -7.19 -5.40 14.94
C ARG A 44 -7.43 -5.32 16.44
N ASP A 45 -8.68 -5.14 16.82
CA ASP A 45 -9.08 -5.33 18.21
C ASP A 45 -9.10 -6.84 18.51
N GLN A 46 -8.14 -7.30 19.32
CA GLN A 46 -7.95 -8.69 19.72
C GLN A 46 -7.46 -8.75 21.18
N GLY A 47 -7.85 -9.78 21.92
CA GLY A 47 -7.57 -9.89 23.35
C GLY A 47 -6.07 -9.85 23.69
N SER A 48 -5.25 -10.51 22.88
CA SER A 48 -3.78 -10.54 23.01
C SER A 48 -3.03 -9.34 22.41
N VAL A 49 -3.71 -8.43 21.72
CA VAL A 49 -3.09 -7.32 20.96
C VAL A 49 -3.44 -5.96 21.56
N THR A 50 -4.74 -5.74 21.77
CA THR A 50 -5.34 -4.49 22.27
C THR A 50 -5.99 -4.69 23.64
N GLY A 51 -6.79 -5.75 23.82
CA GLY A 51 -7.54 -6.00 25.05
C GLY A 51 -6.65 -6.03 26.30
N ILE A 52 -5.57 -6.81 26.25
CA ILE A 52 -4.56 -6.95 27.32
C ILE A 52 -4.00 -5.60 27.79
N THR A 53 -3.86 -4.61 26.90
CA THR A 53 -3.30 -3.29 27.22
C THR A 53 -4.15 -2.50 28.22
N SER A 54 -5.43 -2.87 28.40
CA SER A 54 -6.35 -2.27 29.38
C SER A 54 -6.20 -2.82 30.80
N PHE A 55 -5.43 -3.90 31.00
CA PHE A 55 -5.35 -4.63 32.28
C PHE A 55 -3.93 -4.83 32.82
N VAL A 56 -2.89 -4.65 31.99
CA VAL A 56 -1.49 -4.78 32.44
C VAL A 56 -0.98 -3.54 33.18
N PRO A 57 -0.11 -3.70 34.21
CA PRO A 57 0.46 -2.57 34.95
C PRO A 57 1.36 -1.65 34.10
N SER A 58 1.92 -2.16 33.00
CA SER A 58 2.77 -1.40 32.07
C SER A 58 2.74 -2.03 30.68
N CYS A 59 2.58 -1.17 29.66
CA CYS A 59 2.54 -1.56 28.25
C CYS A 59 3.50 -0.68 27.45
N TYR A 60 4.36 -1.31 26.62
CA TYR A 60 5.33 -0.60 25.79
C TYR A 60 5.33 -1.10 24.33
N PRO A 61 5.61 -0.21 23.35
CA PRO A 61 5.94 -0.63 22.00
C PRO A 61 7.34 -1.23 21.95
N GLY A 62 7.45 -2.44 21.42
CA GLY A 62 8.71 -3.12 21.11
C GLY A 62 9.48 -2.46 19.95
N PRO A 63 10.69 -2.97 19.63
CA PRO A 63 11.54 -2.38 18.59
C PRO A 63 10.91 -2.29 17.20
N LEU A 64 10.17 -3.32 16.75
CA LEU A 64 9.55 -3.37 15.43
C LEU A 64 8.40 -2.38 15.32
N ILE A 65 7.48 -2.37 16.30
CA ILE A 65 6.40 -1.38 16.34
C ILE A 65 6.96 0.04 16.43
N ARG A 66 8.02 0.25 17.22
CA ARG A 66 8.66 1.56 17.32
C ARG A 66 9.31 2.01 16.02
N GLN A 67 10.01 1.11 15.31
CA GLN A 67 10.59 1.43 14.00
C GLN A 67 9.49 1.77 12.99
N GLU A 68 8.51 0.89 12.80
CA GLU A 68 7.40 1.09 11.85
C GLU A 68 6.62 2.38 12.15
N LEU A 69 6.31 2.67 13.42
CA LEU A 69 5.64 3.92 13.80
C LEU A 69 6.51 5.16 13.58
N THR A 70 7.83 5.09 13.77
CA THR A 70 8.74 6.22 13.48
C THR A 70 8.81 6.46 11.98
N GLU A 71 9.10 5.41 11.21
CA GLU A 71 9.19 5.42 9.75
C GLU A 71 7.87 5.82 9.06
N LEU A 72 6.72 5.59 9.71
CA LEU A 72 5.42 6.04 9.24
C LEU A 72 5.12 7.48 9.68
N ALA A 73 5.40 7.85 10.95
CA ALA A 73 5.15 9.20 11.45
C ALA A 73 5.98 10.26 10.73
N ASP A 74 7.29 10.03 10.57
CA ASP A 74 8.20 10.92 9.83
C ASP A 74 7.70 11.16 8.40
N ARG A 75 7.12 10.13 7.76
CA ARG A 75 6.62 10.19 6.39
C ARG A 75 5.15 10.67 6.26
N LEU A 76 4.40 10.79 7.35
CA LEU A 76 3.01 11.27 7.36
C LEU A 76 2.85 12.70 7.91
N TYR A 77 3.67 13.10 8.88
CA TYR A 77 3.49 14.39 9.58
C TYR A 77 4.48 15.48 9.15
N ASP A 78 5.75 15.14 8.87
CA ASP A 78 6.75 16.08 8.34
C ASP A 78 7.60 15.43 7.22
N PRO A 79 6.95 15.01 6.10
CA PRO A 79 7.64 14.29 5.04
C PRO A 79 8.70 15.16 4.36
N ILE A 80 9.93 14.63 4.25
CA ILE A 80 11.02 15.29 3.53
C ILE A 80 10.68 15.39 2.04
N ARG A 81 10.24 16.58 1.63
CA ARG A 81 9.78 16.87 0.26
C ARG A 81 10.95 16.96 -0.75
N PRO A 82 10.73 16.58 -2.03
CA PRO A 82 9.48 16.02 -2.56
C PRO A 82 9.24 14.58 -2.06
N LEU A 83 7.99 14.27 -1.74
CA LEU A 83 7.52 12.92 -1.39
C LEU A 83 6.90 12.24 -2.61
N GLY A 84 7.42 11.06 -2.98
CA GLY A 84 6.86 10.20 -4.01
C GLY A 84 6.25 8.95 -3.39
N VAL A 85 5.06 8.55 -3.84
CA VAL A 85 4.37 7.36 -3.32
C VAL A 85 3.92 6.46 -4.46
N ALA A 86 4.15 5.14 -4.32
CA ALA A 86 3.73 4.14 -5.30
C ALA A 86 2.69 3.20 -4.68
N LEU A 87 1.59 2.94 -5.41
CA LEU A 87 0.61 1.93 -5.00
C LEU A 87 0.03 1.12 -6.16
N GLY A 88 0.17 -0.21 -6.05
CA GLY A 88 -0.43 -1.20 -6.93
C GLY A 88 -1.67 -1.88 -6.31
N GLY A 89 -2.56 -2.42 -7.15
CA GLY A 89 -3.70 -3.20 -6.68
C GLY A 89 -4.60 -3.76 -7.78
N ALA A 90 -5.46 -4.71 -7.40
CA ALA A 90 -6.42 -5.34 -8.31
C ALA A 90 -7.69 -4.49 -8.53
N LYS A 91 -8.14 -3.78 -7.50
CA LYS A 91 -9.35 -2.95 -7.48
C LYS A 91 -9.09 -1.55 -6.94
N VAL A 92 -9.85 -0.58 -7.42
CA VAL A 92 -9.94 0.79 -6.89
C VAL A 92 -10.76 0.81 -5.61
N ALA A 93 -11.88 0.07 -5.53
CA ALA A 93 -12.79 0.10 -4.37
C ALA A 93 -12.03 -0.11 -3.04
N ASP A 94 -11.13 -1.08 -3.02
CA ASP A 94 -10.33 -1.47 -1.85
C ASP A 94 -9.26 -0.42 -1.45
N LYS A 95 -8.92 0.54 -2.32
CA LYS A 95 -7.76 1.46 -2.14
C LYS A 95 -8.05 2.94 -2.40
N ILE A 96 -9.24 3.33 -2.87
CA ILE A 96 -9.56 4.72 -3.24
C ILE A 96 -9.42 5.72 -2.08
N GLY A 97 -9.76 5.32 -0.85
CA GLY A 97 -9.53 6.15 0.34
C GLY A 97 -8.05 6.37 0.65
N VAL A 98 -7.21 5.35 0.41
CA VAL A 98 -5.75 5.44 0.55
C VAL A 98 -5.17 6.34 -0.54
N ILE A 99 -5.62 6.20 -1.80
CA ILE A 99 -5.22 7.09 -2.89
C ILE A 99 -5.58 8.55 -2.56
N ALA A 100 -6.80 8.80 -2.06
CA ALA A 100 -7.25 10.15 -1.71
C ALA A 100 -6.40 10.77 -0.58
N ALA A 101 -6.14 10.04 0.51
CA ALA A 101 -5.29 10.53 1.61
C ALA A 101 -3.84 10.80 1.16
N LEU A 102 -3.27 9.92 0.33
CA LEU A 102 -1.93 10.12 -0.24
C LEU A 102 -1.86 11.30 -1.20
N VAL A 103 -2.96 11.61 -1.90
CA VAL A 103 -3.07 12.77 -2.79
C VAL A 103 -3.02 14.10 -2.03
N GLU A 104 -3.50 14.16 -0.78
CA GLU A 104 -3.40 15.37 0.06
C GLU A 104 -2.04 15.52 0.76
N LEU A 105 -1.21 14.46 0.75
CA LEU A 105 0.09 14.44 1.43
C LEU A 105 1.27 14.61 0.46
N ALA A 106 1.33 13.80 -0.61
CA ALA A 106 2.52 13.63 -1.43
C ALA A 106 2.56 14.56 -2.66
N ASP A 107 3.76 14.93 -3.11
CA ASP A 107 3.95 15.75 -4.31
C ASP A 107 3.75 14.92 -5.60
N VAL A 108 3.99 13.60 -5.54
CA VAL A 108 3.75 12.64 -6.62
C VAL A 108 3.09 11.37 -6.08
N VAL A 109 2.00 10.95 -6.71
CA VAL A 109 1.31 9.68 -6.44
C VAL A 109 1.27 8.85 -7.72
N ALA A 110 1.74 7.61 -7.67
CA ALA A 110 1.83 6.72 -8.81
C ALA A 110 0.96 5.48 -8.61
N VAL A 111 -0.04 5.28 -9.48
CA VAL A 111 -0.96 4.15 -9.38
C VAL A 111 -0.70 3.11 -10.46
N GLY A 112 -0.46 1.86 -10.05
CA GLY A 112 -0.22 0.71 -10.93
C GLY A 112 -1.15 -0.47 -10.64
N GLY A 113 -0.88 -1.61 -11.30
CA GLY A 113 -1.76 -2.79 -11.24
C GLY A 113 -3.11 -2.56 -11.93
N ARG A 114 -3.98 -3.58 -11.94
CA ARG A 114 -5.28 -3.53 -12.66
C ARG A 114 -6.16 -2.33 -12.27
N MET A 115 -6.07 -1.85 -11.02
CA MET A 115 -6.83 -0.68 -10.57
C MET A 115 -6.52 0.62 -11.35
N ALA A 116 -5.34 0.71 -11.98
CA ALA A 116 -5.01 1.83 -12.86
C ALA A 116 -5.90 1.92 -14.11
N PHE A 117 -6.49 0.82 -14.60
CA PHE A 117 -7.41 0.87 -15.75
C PHE A 117 -8.70 1.62 -15.43
N THR A 118 -9.27 1.45 -14.24
CA THR A 118 -10.45 2.23 -13.80
C THR A 118 -10.11 3.73 -13.71
N LEU A 119 -8.88 4.09 -13.32
CA LEU A 119 -8.40 5.48 -13.30
C LEU A 119 -8.15 6.04 -14.72
N LEU A 120 -7.61 5.23 -15.63
CA LEU A 120 -7.44 5.58 -17.04
C LEU A 120 -8.81 5.81 -17.72
N ALA A 121 -9.77 4.91 -17.52
CA ALA A 121 -11.14 5.05 -17.99
C ALA A 121 -11.87 6.25 -17.37
N ALA A 122 -11.63 6.56 -16.10
CA ALA A 122 -12.16 7.78 -15.46
C ALA A 122 -11.64 9.06 -16.14
N LYS A 123 -10.37 9.04 -16.59
CA LYS A 123 -9.72 10.06 -17.43
C LYS A 123 -10.18 10.09 -18.90
N GLY A 124 -11.07 9.19 -19.33
CA GLY A 124 -11.53 9.07 -20.71
C GLY A 124 -10.57 8.34 -21.66
N VAL A 125 -9.54 7.66 -21.13
CA VAL A 125 -8.65 6.80 -21.93
C VAL A 125 -9.34 5.45 -22.15
N SER A 126 -9.41 4.99 -23.40
CA SER A 126 -9.90 3.64 -23.69
C SER A 126 -8.94 2.59 -23.13
N VAL A 127 -9.50 1.56 -22.48
CA VAL A 127 -8.76 0.43 -21.90
C VAL A 127 -9.16 -0.90 -22.55
N GLY A 128 -9.77 -0.83 -23.74
CA GLY A 128 -10.24 -1.98 -24.51
C GLY A 128 -11.29 -2.80 -23.74
N SER A 129 -11.20 -4.13 -23.84
CA SER A 129 -12.10 -5.04 -23.13
C SER A 129 -11.70 -5.30 -21.66
N THR A 130 -10.86 -4.46 -21.05
CA THR A 130 -10.39 -4.70 -19.69
C THR A 130 -11.48 -4.42 -18.66
N GLN A 131 -11.69 -5.37 -17.74
CA GLN A 131 -12.62 -5.21 -16.62
C GLN A 131 -12.21 -4.02 -15.74
N ILE A 132 -13.05 -2.98 -15.76
CA ILE A 132 -13.02 -1.79 -14.88
C ILE A 132 -14.14 -1.83 -13.85
N GLU A 133 -14.08 -0.95 -12.86
CA GLU A 133 -15.12 -0.77 -11.85
C GLU A 133 -15.95 0.50 -12.14
N GLU A 134 -16.95 0.37 -13.01
CA GLU A 134 -17.73 1.51 -13.55
C GLU A 134 -18.33 2.44 -12.48
N GLY A 135 -18.89 1.87 -11.41
CA GLY A 135 -19.44 2.64 -10.28
C GLY A 135 -18.41 3.50 -9.53
N TRP A 136 -17.11 3.25 -9.72
CA TRP A 136 -16.02 4.01 -9.10
C TRP A 136 -15.38 5.04 -10.05
N LEU A 137 -15.81 5.14 -11.31
CA LEU A 137 -15.29 6.13 -12.27
C LEU A 137 -15.50 7.57 -11.79
N GLU A 138 -16.66 7.88 -11.20
CA GLU A 138 -16.97 9.23 -10.74
C GLU A 138 -16.26 9.61 -9.43
N PRO A 139 -16.18 8.72 -8.41
CA PRO A 139 -15.20 8.86 -7.33
C PRO A 139 -13.76 9.09 -7.79
N CYS A 140 -13.29 8.35 -8.82
CA CYS A 140 -11.96 8.57 -9.42
C CYS A 140 -11.81 9.98 -9.98
N ARG A 141 -12.77 10.48 -10.79
CA ARG A 141 -12.71 11.83 -11.36
C ARG A 141 -12.61 12.92 -10.29
N ARG A 142 -13.38 12.81 -9.20
CA ARG A 142 -13.31 13.76 -8.08
C ARG A 142 -11.94 13.74 -7.41
N MET A 143 -11.39 12.56 -7.12
CA MET A 143 -10.03 12.42 -6.56
C MET A 143 -8.95 12.99 -7.52
N MET A 144 -9.08 12.74 -8.83
CA MET A 144 -8.15 13.28 -9.83
C MET A 144 -8.22 14.80 -9.96
N SER A 145 -9.41 15.38 -9.85
CA SER A 145 -9.60 16.83 -9.81
C SER A 145 -8.97 17.42 -8.55
N ARG A 146 -9.20 16.78 -7.40
CA ARG A 146 -8.59 17.15 -6.11
C ARG A 146 -7.06 17.10 -6.15
N ALA A 147 -6.47 16.10 -6.81
CA ALA A 147 -5.03 16.05 -7.03
C ALA A 147 -4.51 17.24 -7.87
N ALA A 148 -5.25 17.64 -8.91
CA ALA A 148 -4.89 18.80 -9.72
C ALA A 148 -5.03 20.13 -8.97
N GLU A 149 -6.05 20.30 -8.12
CA GLU A 149 -6.20 21.46 -7.22
C GLU A 149 -5.00 21.64 -6.28
N LEU A 150 -4.48 20.53 -5.76
CA LEU A 150 -3.39 20.49 -4.79
C LEU A 150 -2.00 20.53 -5.44
N GLY A 151 -1.91 20.42 -6.77
CA GLY A 151 -0.66 20.31 -7.51
C GLY A 151 -0.02 18.91 -7.50
N THR A 152 -0.64 17.95 -6.82
CA THR A 152 -0.17 16.56 -6.67
C THR A 152 -0.16 15.83 -8.01
N ARG A 153 1.01 15.35 -8.42
CA ARG A 153 1.18 14.70 -9.73
C ARG A 153 0.72 13.25 -9.69
N LEU A 154 -0.51 12.99 -10.11
CA LEU A 154 -1.04 11.63 -10.28
C LEU A 154 -0.52 10.98 -11.57
N LEU A 155 0.48 10.11 -11.43
CA LEU A 155 1.04 9.30 -12.51
C LEU A 155 0.24 8.02 -12.71
N LEU A 156 -0.03 7.70 -13.97
CA LEU A 156 -0.65 6.45 -14.42
C LEU A 156 0.23 5.81 -15.51
N PRO A 157 0.20 4.48 -15.65
CA PRO A 157 0.89 3.76 -16.72
C PRO A 157 0.43 4.22 -18.11
N SER A 158 1.39 4.27 -19.03
CA SER A 158 1.24 4.71 -20.43
C SER A 158 1.30 3.55 -21.42
N ASP A 159 1.30 2.33 -20.88
CA ASP A 159 1.82 1.13 -21.47
C ASP A 159 1.31 -0.11 -20.73
N VAL A 160 1.33 -1.23 -21.43
CA VAL A 160 0.78 -2.52 -21.00
C VAL A 160 1.76 -3.66 -21.26
N LEU A 161 1.72 -4.65 -20.38
CA LEU A 161 2.21 -6.00 -20.65
C LEU A 161 1.02 -6.86 -21.10
N TRP A 162 1.29 -7.90 -21.87
CA TRP A 162 0.29 -8.92 -22.20
C TRP A 162 0.41 -10.14 -21.32
N SER A 163 -0.69 -10.87 -21.21
CA SER A 163 -0.75 -12.15 -20.52
C SER A 163 -1.60 -13.14 -21.30
N SER A 164 -1.28 -14.43 -21.18
CA SER A 164 -2.21 -15.51 -21.53
C SER A 164 -3.35 -15.66 -20.51
N SER A 165 -3.21 -15.13 -19.28
CA SER A 165 -4.27 -15.14 -18.28
C SER A 165 -4.11 -14.08 -17.18
N LEU A 166 -5.20 -13.35 -16.88
CA LEU A 166 -5.28 -12.43 -15.74
C LEU A 166 -5.32 -13.12 -14.36
N SER A 167 -5.34 -14.46 -14.30
CA SER A 167 -5.24 -15.24 -13.07
C SER A 167 -3.85 -15.84 -12.81
N ARG A 168 -2.87 -15.56 -13.70
CA ARG A 168 -1.53 -16.13 -13.67
C ARG A 168 -0.47 -15.05 -13.97
N PRO A 169 -0.04 -14.25 -12.97
CA PRO A 169 0.99 -13.23 -13.18
C PRO A 169 2.33 -13.84 -13.65
N GLU A 170 2.60 -15.10 -13.32
CA GLU A 170 3.79 -15.83 -13.78
C GLU A 170 3.81 -16.10 -15.30
N GLN A 171 2.72 -15.79 -16.02
CA GLN A 171 2.57 -15.92 -17.47
C GLN A 171 2.55 -14.57 -18.22
N LEU A 172 3.07 -13.51 -17.59
CA LEU A 172 3.24 -12.20 -18.23
C LEU A 172 4.36 -12.23 -19.29
N ASP A 173 4.04 -11.78 -20.51
CA ASP A 173 5.06 -11.45 -21.51
C ASP A 173 5.73 -10.13 -21.13
N THR A 174 6.79 -10.24 -20.32
CA THR A 174 7.66 -9.14 -19.90
C THR A 174 8.53 -8.58 -21.03
N THR A 175 8.60 -9.24 -22.19
CA THR A 175 9.32 -8.73 -23.37
C THR A 175 8.45 -7.79 -24.22
N GLY A 176 7.13 -7.99 -24.19
CA GLY A 176 6.14 -7.29 -25.02
C GLY A 176 5.61 -5.95 -24.50
N VAL A 177 6.41 -5.10 -23.85
CA VAL A 177 5.99 -3.76 -23.37
C VAL A 177 5.44 -2.92 -24.52
N THR A 178 4.12 -2.75 -24.56
CA THR A 178 3.40 -2.07 -25.65
C THR A 178 2.79 -0.76 -25.13
N PRO A 179 2.78 0.36 -25.87
CA PRO A 179 2.04 1.55 -25.47
C PRO A 179 0.54 1.27 -25.27
N LEU A 180 -0.10 1.97 -24.33
CA LEU A 180 -1.54 1.88 -24.09
C LEU A 180 -2.28 2.57 -25.25
N THR A 181 -2.93 1.78 -26.09
CA THR A 181 -3.74 2.24 -27.24
C THR A 181 -5.15 1.66 -27.19
N LEU A 182 -6.04 2.17 -28.05
CA LEU A 182 -7.44 1.73 -28.15
C LEU A 182 -7.60 0.21 -28.31
N ASP A 183 -6.67 -0.42 -29.05
CA ASP A 183 -6.73 -1.82 -29.47
C ASP A 183 -5.77 -2.75 -28.68
N CYS A 184 -5.03 -2.22 -27.68
CA CYS A 184 -3.98 -2.99 -26.99
C CYS A 184 -4.49 -4.04 -25.98
N CYS A 185 -5.82 -4.11 -25.76
CA CYS A 185 -6.46 -4.97 -24.77
C CYS A 185 -7.78 -5.52 -25.34
N THR A 186 -7.79 -6.78 -25.79
CA THR A 186 -8.98 -7.43 -26.38
C THR A 186 -9.32 -8.73 -25.64
N PRO A 187 -10.51 -9.34 -25.84
CA PRO A 187 -10.87 -10.57 -25.13
C PRO A 187 -9.88 -11.72 -25.39
N ASP A 188 -9.35 -11.80 -26.61
CA ASP A 188 -8.36 -12.78 -27.04
C ASP A 188 -6.91 -12.40 -26.67
N ARG A 189 -6.65 -11.14 -26.28
CA ARG A 189 -5.33 -10.61 -25.89
C ARG A 189 -5.47 -9.72 -24.64
N PRO A 190 -5.71 -10.30 -23.45
CA PRO A 190 -5.83 -9.54 -22.21
C PRO A 190 -4.48 -8.93 -21.79
N CYS A 191 -4.57 -7.77 -21.14
CA CYS A 191 -3.44 -6.92 -20.81
C CYS A 191 -3.42 -6.57 -19.31
N ILE A 192 -2.25 -6.19 -18.79
CA ILE A 192 -2.13 -5.46 -17.51
C ILE A 192 -1.31 -4.19 -17.72
N PRO A 193 -1.43 -3.15 -16.88
CA PRO A 193 -0.66 -1.94 -17.07
C PRO A 193 0.81 -2.19 -16.70
N ALA A 194 1.73 -1.83 -17.61
CA ALA A 194 3.16 -1.95 -17.39
C ALA A 194 3.60 -0.87 -16.39
N GLY A 195 3.71 -1.24 -15.11
CA GLY A 195 4.22 -0.36 -14.06
C GLY A 195 5.65 0.14 -14.31
N GLY A 196 6.42 -0.54 -15.18
CA GLY A 196 7.84 -0.31 -15.42
C GLY A 196 8.23 1.14 -15.73
N LYS A 197 7.51 1.86 -16.60
CA LYS A 197 7.81 3.29 -16.86
C LYS A 197 7.46 4.20 -15.68
N VAL A 198 6.40 3.89 -14.95
CA VAL A 198 5.96 4.69 -13.80
C VAL A 198 6.93 4.51 -12.63
N VAL A 199 7.30 3.26 -12.31
CA VAL A 199 8.30 2.92 -11.30
C VAL A 199 9.70 3.42 -11.73
N GLY A 200 10.06 3.27 -13.00
CA GLY A 200 11.30 3.83 -13.56
C GLY A 200 11.37 5.34 -13.40
N TRP A 201 10.28 6.07 -13.66
CA TRP A 201 10.18 7.51 -13.42
C TRP A 201 10.28 7.85 -11.93
N LEU A 202 9.63 7.10 -11.03
CA LEU A 202 9.72 7.33 -9.58
C LEU A 202 11.13 7.09 -9.02
N ILE A 203 11.91 6.18 -9.59
CA ILE A 203 13.27 5.87 -9.12
C ILE A 203 14.31 6.83 -9.73
N HIS A 204 14.17 7.17 -11.02
CA HIS A 204 15.17 7.93 -11.78
C HIS A 204 14.72 9.36 -12.12
N GLY A 205 13.50 9.52 -12.65
CA GLY A 205 12.94 10.83 -13.02
C GLY A 205 12.64 11.72 -11.81
N PHE A 206 12.35 11.14 -10.64
CA PHE A 206 12.14 11.84 -9.38
C PHE A 206 13.40 12.56 -8.88
N GLN A 207 14.59 12.04 -9.19
CA GLN A 207 15.87 12.69 -8.85
C GLN A 207 15.99 14.06 -9.55
N SER A 208 15.47 14.18 -10.78
CA SER A 208 15.41 15.44 -11.53
C SER A 208 14.46 16.49 -10.91
N LEU A 209 13.56 16.10 -10.00
CA LEU A 209 12.74 17.03 -9.21
C LEU A 209 13.43 17.52 -7.94
N MET A 210 14.45 16.80 -7.45
CA MET A 210 15.18 17.18 -6.22
C MET A 210 16.31 18.19 -6.46
N GLY A 211 16.63 18.47 -7.73
CA GLY A 211 17.69 19.40 -8.14
C GLY A 211 19.12 18.88 -7.91
N PRO A 212 20.13 19.57 -8.46
CA PRO A 212 21.53 19.16 -8.40
C PRO A 212 22.14 19.47 -7.01
N GLY A 213 21.77 18.69 -6.00
CA GLY A 213 22.33 18.81 -4.64
C GLY A 213 22.00 17.65 -3.69
N LEU A 214 20.87 16.94 -3.88
CA LEU A 214 20.42 15.87 -2.98
C LEU A 214 20.83 14.47 -3.45
N THR A 215 22.10 14.28 -3.81
CA THR A 215 22.66 12.99 -4.25
C THR A 215 23.13 12.11 -3.08
N SER A 216 22.34 12.05 -2.00
CA SER A 216 22.64 11.26 -0.79
C SER A 216 21.89 9.93 -0.81
N THR A 217 22.61 8.82 -0.99
CA THR A 217 22.07 7.45 -1.14
C THR A 217 21.55 6.82 0.17
N ARG A 218 20.97 7.62 1.08
CA ARG A 218 20.49 7.16 2.40
C ARG A 218 19.04 7.53 2.77
N GLN A 219 18.30 8.24 1.92
CA GLN A 219 16.87 8.52 2.15
C GLN A 219 16.04 8.09 0.95
N SER A 220 15.21 7.07 1.14
CA SER A 220 14.21 6.62 0.17
C SER A 220 12.98 7.53 0.23
N HIS A 221 13.01 8.63 -0.52
CA HIS A 221 11.86 9.54 -0.75
C HIS A 221 10.68 8.87 -1.49
N LEU A 222 10.84 7.60 -1.90
CA LEU A 222 9.81 6.76 -2.48
C LEU A 222 9.18 5.87 -1.39
N LEU A 223 7.97 6.23 -0.97
CA LEU A 223 7.20 5.47 0.02
C LEU A 223 6.48 4.30 -0.66
N ALA A 224 7.09 3.12 -0.62
CA ALA A 224 6.42 1.86 -0.92
C ALA A 224 5.87 1.28 0.41
N LEU A 225 4.57 1.50 0.69
CA LEU A 225 3.93 1.00 1.90
C LEU A 225 4.13 -0.54 2.02
N PRO A 226 4.43 -1.10 3.21
CA PRO A 226 4.66 -2.54 3.35
C PRO A 226 3.45 -3.40 2.93
N CYS A 227 2.21 -2.88 3.07
CA CYS A 227 0.98 -3.48 2.50
C CYS A 227 0.90 -3.49 0.95
N VAL A 228 1.98 -3.14 0.25
CA VAL A 228 2.07 -3.08 -1.22
C VAL A 228 3.32 -3.80 -1.75
N GLN A 229 4.27 -4.22 -0.91
CA GLN A 229 5.47 -4.95 -1.34
C GLN A 229 5.16 -6.20 -2.21
N PRO A 230 4.13 -7.03 -1.91
CA PRO A 230 3.74 -8.18 -2.74
C PRO A 230 3.07 -7.84 -4.09
N LEU A 231 3.09 -6.57 -4.52
CA LEU A 231 2.35 -6.06 -5.70
C LEU A 231 3.19 -5.11 -6.57
N ILE A 232 4.52 -5.10 -6.37
CA ILE A 232 5.48 -4.28 -7.15
C ILE A 232 6.65 -5.13 -7.69
N LEU A 233 6.89 -6.34 -7.16
CA LEU A 233 8.03 -7.22 -7.52
C LEU A 233 7.64 -8.68 -7.83
N GLU A 234 6.34 -8.96 -8.01
CA GLU A 234 5.78 -10.18 -8.61
C GLU A 234 4.75 -9.79 -9.68
#